data_AF-A0A0Q7W7D0-F1
#
_entry.id   AF-A0A0Q7W7D0-F1
#
_cell.length_a   1.000
_cell.length_b   1.000
_cell.length_c   1.000
_cell.angle_alpha   90.00
_cell.angle_beta   90.00
_cell.angle_gamma   90.00
#
_symmetry.space_group_name_H-M   'P 1'
#
loop_
_entity.id
_entity.type
_entity.pdbx_description
1 polymer ?
#
loop_
_entity_poly.entity_id
_entity_poly.type
_entity_poly.pdbx_seq_one_letter_code
_entity_poly.pdbx_strand_id
1 'polypeptide(L)'
;MSTSNHLLISERALQQTVGWIAFLMPVSVRLLAFLSPDQVWTTNSISAYYYSSARDVFVGALVVGGVVMAFFNTGHRRDRWISILAGASAIGIALFPMKISIGVLRSPGTILPDDETKLVAALLHAPHGPLGYHFLFVAAFFVLTFYLVTFRFRANTPSMPTQEKCTRNKVYIACGAMMAVAFVWIAILELNGQQQSIFWPETLAVMAFSAAWLVKGQLVLKDGPADSAAGAGGRD
;
A
#
# COMPACT_ATOMS: atom_id res chain seq x y z
N MET A 1 -3.88 -7.50 33.68
CA MET A 1 -4.47 -8.22 32.54
C MET A 1 -5.31 -7.32 31.62
N SER A 2 -6.04 -6.31 32.11
CA SER A 2 -6.87 -5.41 31.26
C SER A 2 -6.06 -4.55 30.26
N THR A 3 -5.00 -3.87 30.68
CA THR A 3 -4.24 -2.93 29.82
C THR A 3 -3.60 -3.58 28.60
N SER A 4 -3.00 -4.76 28.73
CA SER A 4 -2.40 -5.48 27.59
C SER A 4 -3.43 -5.88 26.54
N ASN A 5 -4.63 -6.27 26.95
CA ASN A 5 -5.70 -6.62 26.02
C ASN A 5 -6.20 -5.40 25.23
N HIS A 6 -6.34 -4.24 25.89
CA HIS A 6 -6.69 -2.99 25.20
C HIS A 6 -5.62 -2.56 24.18
N LEU A 7 -4.34 -2.70 24.51
CA LEU A 7 -3.23 -2.39 23.59
C LEU A 7 -3.26 -3.30 22.35
N LEU A 8 -3.47 -4.60 22.52
CA LEU A 8 -3.54 -5.56 21.41
C LEU A 8 -4.73 -5.29 20.48
N ILE A 9 -5.89 -4.93 21.03
CA ILE A 9 -7.08 -4.57 20.23
C ILE A 9 -6.79 -3.30 19.42
N SER A 10 -6.18 -2.29 20.05
CA SER A 10 -5.81 -1.03 19.37
C SER A 10 -4.80 -1.27 18.24
N GLU A 11 -3.82 -2.15 18.44
CA GLU A 11 -2.81 -2.48 17.41
C GLU A 11 -3.44 -3.21 16.21
N ARG A 12 -4.36 -4.14 16.46
CA ARG A 12 -5.10 -4.84 15.40
C ARG A 12 -5.98 -3.86 14.61
N ALA A 13 -6.67 -2.96 15.29
CA ALA A 13 -7.50 -1.93 14.63
C ALA A 13 -6.66 -0.99 13.74
N LEU A 14 -5.47 -0.61 14.20
CA LEU A 14 -4.55 0.21 13.42
C LEU A 14 -4.10 -0.53 12.14
N GLN A 15 -3.76 -1.82 12.25
CA GLN A 15 -3.38 -2.64 11.11
C GLN A 15 -4.51 -2.81 10.10
N GLN A 16 -5.73 -3.02 10.59
CA GLN A 16 -6.93 -3.12 9.76
C GLN A 16 -7.20 -1.81 9.03
N THR A 17 -6.99 -0.67 9.69
CA THR A 17 -7.17 0.66 9.10
C THR A 17 -6.21 0.88 7.93
N VAL A 18 -4.92 0.58 8.10
CA VAL A 18 -3.93 0.65 7.00
C VAL A 18 -4.34 -0.26 5.85
N GLY A 19 -4.72 -1.51 6.16
CA GLY A 19 -5.13 -2.49 5.16
C GLY A 19 -6.35 -2.03 4.35
N TRP A 20 -7.38 -1.51 5.00
CA TRP A 20 -8.59 -1.03 4.34
C TRP A 20 -8.36 0.22 3.50
N ILE A 21 -7.58 1.19 4.00
CA ILE A 21 -7.21 2.37 3.22
C ILE A 21 -6.48 1.95 1.94
N ALA A 22 -5.50 1.05 2.05
CA ALA A 22 -4.76 0.56 0.89
C ALA A 22 -5.62 -0.26 -0.09
N PHE A 23 -6.60 -1.02 0.41
CA PHE A 23 -7.54 -1.78 -0.44
C PHE A 23 -8.48 -0.87 -1.23
N LEU A 24 -9.07 0.12 -0.54
CA LEU A 24 -10.11 0.96 -1.11
C LEU A 24 -9.53 2.04 -2.01
N MET A 25 -8.34 2.57 -1.70
CA MET A 25 -7.76 3.70 -2.42
C MET A 25 -7.74 3.50 -3.95
N PRO A 26 -7.20 2.41 -4.54
CA PRO A 26 -7.15 2.24 -6.00
C PRO A 26 -8.53 2.21 -6.66
N VAL A 27 -9.53 1.65 -5.97
CA VAL A 27 -10.91 1.57 -6.46
C VAL A 27 -11.58 2.94 -6.36
N SER A 28 -11.40 3.63 -5.23
CA SER A 28 -11.99 4.96 -4.97
C SER A 28 -11.46 6.01 -5.93
N VAL A 29 -10.14 6.05 -6.19
CA VAL A 29 -9.57 7.05 -7.12
C VAL A 29 -10.07 6.84 -8.54
N ARG A 30 -10.19 5.57 -8.98
CA ARG A 30 -10.69 5.24 -10.31
C ARG A 30 -12.17 5.58 -10.48
N LEU A 31 -12.99 5.24 -9.49
CA LEU A 31 -14.41 5.54 -9.51
C LEU A 31 -14.67 7.05 -9.50
N LEU A 32 -13.98 7.79 -8.63
CA LEU A 32 -14.15 9.23 -8.52
C LEU A 32 -13.69 9.95 -9.78
N ALA A 33 -12.54 9.58 -10.35
CA ALA A 33 -12.05 10.16 -11.60
C ALA A 33 -13.00 9.91 -12.78
N PHE A 34 -13.62 8.72 -12.83
CA PHE A 34 -14.61 8.39 -13.84
C PHE A 34 -15.91 9.21 -13.70
N LEU A 35 -16.37 9.45 -12.47
CA LEU A 35 -17.58 10.24 -12.19
C LEU A 35 -17.36 11.76 -12.27
N SER A 36 -16.10 12.20 -12.29
CA SER A 36 -15.74 13.61 -12.34
C SER A 36 -15.88 14.19 -13.76
N PRO A 37 -16.00 15.52 -13.90
CA PRO A 37 -16.11 16.18 -15.20
C PRO A 37 -14.96 15.85 -16.17
N ASP A 38 -13.78 15.51 -15.64
CA ASP A 38 -12.59 15.14 -16.41
C ASP A 38 -12.73 13.80 -17.16
N GLN A 39 -13.70 12.97 -16.77
CA GLN A 39 -13.98 11.61 -17.29
C GLN A 39 -12.74 10.73 -17.48
N VAL A 40 -11.70 10.87 -16.66
CA VAL A 40 -10.46 10.10 -16.82
C VAL A 40 -10.76 8.61 -16.54
N TRP A 41 -10.76 7.80 -17.59
CA TRP A 41 -11.12 6.38 -17.51
C TRP A 41 -10.01 5.53 -16.91
N THR A 42 -8.79 5.77 -17.37
CA THR A 42 -7.61 5.04 -16.94
C THR A 42 -6.38 5.94 -16.93
N THR A 43 -5.49 5.68 -15.98
CA THR A 43 -4.18 6.30 -15.93
C THR A 43 -3.10 5.25 -16.14
N ASN A 44 -1.90 5.69 -16.50
CA ASN A 44 -0.76 4.77 -16.62
C ASN A 44 -0.13 4.39 -15.28
N SER A 45 -0.48 5.06 -14.18
CA SER A 45 -0.01 4.79 -12.81
C SER A 45 -1.08 5.23 -11.81
N ILE A 46 -1.13 4.60 -10.63
CA ILE A 46 -1.98 5.03 -9.51
C ILE A 46 -1.63 6.45 -9.09
N SER A 47 -0.34 6.81 -9.07
CA SER A 47 0.10 8.15 -8.69
C SER A 47 -0.39 9.24 -9.64
N ALA A 48 -0.80 8.88 -10.86
CA ALA A 48 -1.28 9.85 -11.85
C ALA A 48 -2.62 10.49 -11.45
N TYR A 49 -3.41 9.83 -10.60
CA TYR A 49 -4.64 10.41 -10.05
C TYR A 49 -4.37 11.68 -9.23
N TYR A 50 -3.12 11.94 -8.84
CA TYR A 50 -2.67 13.23 -8.30
C TYR A 50 -3.06 14.42 -9.21
N TYR A 51 -3.08 14.25 -10.53
CA TYR A 51 -3.41 15.33 -11.47
C TYR A 51 -4.88 15.38 -11.87
N SER A 52 -5.73 14.52 -11.29
CA SER A 52 -7.17 14.49 -11.56
C SER A 52 -7.98 15.07 -10.41
N SER A 53 -9.30 15.19 -10.60
CA SER A 53 -10.27 15.48 -9.52
C SER A 53 -10.21 14.47 -8.35
N ALA A 54 -9.62 13.28 -8.52
CA ALA A 54 -9.43 12.30 -7.46
C ALA A 54 -8.19 12.53 -6.57
N ARG A 55 -7.47 13.65 -6.75
CA ARG A 55 -6.27 14.00 -5.99
C ARG A 55 -6.48 13.93 -4.48
N ASP A 56 -7.54 14.54 -3.98
CA ASP A 56 -7.75 14.66 -2.53
C ASP A 56 -7.97 13.30 -1.87
N VAL A 57 -8.62 12.36 -2.57
CA VAL A 57 -8.77 10.98 -2.11
C VAL A 57 -7.44 10.25 -2.12
N PHE A 58 -6.64 10.40 -3.18
CA PHE A 58 -5.31 9.80 -3.27
C PHE A 58 -4.38 10.32 -2.16
N VAL A 59 -4.25 11.64 -2.03
CA VAL A 59 -3.42 12.32 -1.04
C VAL A 59 -3.92 12.01 0.37
N GLY A 60 -5.22 12.10 0.61
CA GLY A 60 -5.83 11.81 1.90
C GLY A 60 -5.61 10.37 2.35
N ALA A 61 -5.78 9.40 1.45
CA ALA A 61 -5.52 7.99 1.75
C ALA A 61 -4.05 7.75 2.12
N LEU A 62 -3.10 8.35 1.40
CA LEU A 62 -1.68 8.20 1.69
C LEU A 62 -1.25 8.89 2.99
N VAL A 63 -1.77 10.09 3.26
CA VAL A 63 -1.46 10.81 4.51
C VAL A 63 -2.04 10.08 5.71
N VAL A 64 -3.34 9.77 5.69
CA VAL A 64 -4.00 9.05 6.80
C VAL A 64 -3.38 7.67 6.96
N GLY A 65 -3.24 6.91 5.88
CA GLY A 65 -2.61 5.58 5.90
C GLY A 65 -1.17 5.62 6.40
N GLY A 66 -0.39 6.61 5.98
CA GLY A 66 0.99 6.81 6.40
C GLY A 66 1.12 7.17 7.88
N VAL A 67 0.28 8.07 8.38
CA VAL A 67 0.23 8.43 9.81
C VAL A 67 -0.15 7.22 10.66
N VAL A 68 -1.24 6.54 10.29
CA VAL A 68 -1.72 5.33 10.97
C VAL A 68 -0.62 4.26 10.98
N MET A 69 0.07 4.05 9.86
CA MET A 69 1.17 3.10 9.76
C MET A 69 2.38 3.49 10.62
N ALA A 70 2.69 4.77 10.78
CA ALA A 70 3.80 5.25 11.60
C ALA A 70 3.57 5.02 13.11
N PHE A 71 2.30 5.05 13.57
CA PHE A 71 1.94 4.75 14.95
C PHE A 71 1.93 3.25 15.28
N PHE A 72 2.18 2.38 14.30
CA PHE A 72 2.17 0.95 14.53
C PHE A 72 3.32 0.49 15.42
N ASN A 73 2.95 -0.08 16.57
CA ASN A 73 3.87 -0.75 17.46
C ASN A 73 4.01 -2.23 17.10
N THR A 74 5.21 -2.61 16.71
CA THR A 74 5.58 -3.95 16.23
C THR A 74 6.18 -4.84 17.31
N GLY A 75 6.29 -4.33 18.54
CA GLY A 75 6.97 -5.00 19.67
C GLY A 75 8.50 -5.07 19.54
N HIS A 76 9.07 -4.84 18.34
CA HIS A 76 10.50 -4.84 18.09
C HIS A 76 10.97 -3.48 17.58
N ARG A 77 12.04 -2.93 18.17
CA ARG A 77 12.54 -1.57 17.85
C ARG A 77 12.84 -1.37 16.35
N ARG A 78 13.41 -2.39 15.69
CA ARG A 78 13.74 -2.32 14.24
C ARG A 78 12.48 -2.18 13.39
N ASP A 79 11.48 -3.01 13.66
CA ASP A 79 10.23 -3.04 12.90
C ASP A 79 9.44 -1.75 13.07
N ARG A 80 9.55 -1.12 14.24
CA ARG A 80 8.95 0.18 14.52
C ARG A 80 9.56 1.26 13.62
N TRP A 81 10.89 1.31 13.54
CA TRP A 81 11.56 2.26 12.64
C TRP A 81 11.20 2.02 11.17
N ILE A 82 11.14 0.76 10.74
CA ILE A 82 10.78 0.44 9.36
C ILE A 82 9.33 0.86 9.07
N SER A 83 8.40 0.66 10.01
CA SER A 83 7.01 1.11 9.86
C SER A 83 6.88 2.64 9.84
N ILE A 84 7.65 3.34 10.69
CA ILE A 84 7.71 4.81 10.69
C ILE A 84 8.26 5.33 9.37
N LEU A 85 9.37 4.77 8.88
CA LEU A 85 9.96 5.17 7.59
C LEU A 85 9.02 4.87 6.42
N ALA A 86 8.29 3.76 6.46
CA ALA A 86 7.30 3.45 5.44
C ALA A 86 6.12 4.44 5.50
N GLY A 87 5.60 4.75 6.69
CA GLY A 87 4.54 5.75 6.87
C GLY A 87 4.98 7.15 6.42
N ALA A 88 6.19 7.57 6.78
CA ALA A 88 6.80 8.82 6.32
C ALA A 88 7.00 8.83 4.79
N SER A 89 7.36 7.69 4.20
CA SER A 89 7.45 7.55 2.75
C SER A 89 6.08 7.72 2.09
N ALA A 90 5.02 7.11 2.62
CA ALA A 90 3.65 7.28 2.12
C ALA A 90 3.21 8.76 2.16
N ILE A 91 3.49 9.47 3.24
CA ILE A 91 3.25 10.92 3.34
C ILE A 91 4.07 11.67 2.28
N GLY A 92 5.34 11.29 2.07
CA GLY A 92 6.17 11.83 1.00
C GLY A 92 5.55 11.64 -0.40
N ILE A 93 5.01 10.46 -0.71
CA ILE A 93 4.29 10.20 -1.98
C ILE A 93 3.13 11.20 -2.15
N ALA A 94 2.43 11.52 -1.07
CA ALA A 94 1.29 12.43 -1.07
C ALA A 94 1.69 13.91 -1.23
N LEU A 95 2.84 14.31 -0.70
CA LEU A 95 3.31 15.70 -0.72
C LEU A 95 4.05 16.07 -1.99
N PHE A 96 4.76 15.12 -2.61
CA PHE A 96 5.56 15.37 -3.79
C PHE A 96 4.85 14.89 -5.07
N PRO A 97 4.61 15.77 -6.05
CA PRO A 97 3.98 15.37 -7.31
C PRO A 97 4.86 14.41 -8.11
N MET A 98 4.25 13.43 -8.77
CA MET A 98 4.96 12.53 -9.69
C MET A 98 5.40 13.26 -10.96
N LYS A 99 6.41 12.76 -11.66
CA LYS A 99 6.73 13.29 -12.99
C LYS A 99 5.58 12.99 -13.94
N ILE A 100 5.04 14.02 -14.58
CA ILE A 100 4.03 13.84 -15.62
C ILE A 100 4.71 13.64 -16.98
N SER A 101 4.23 12.67 -17.75
CA SER A 101 4.65 12.42 -19.13
C SER A 101 3.42 12.24 -20.02
N ILE A 102 3.62 12.37 -21.33
CA ILE A 102 2.58 12.16 -22.33
C ILE A 102 2.06 10.72 -22.21
N GLY A 103 0.75 10.57 -22.24
CA GLY A 103 0.01 9.31 -22.14
C GLY A 103 -0.43 8.95 -20.72
N VAL A 104 -0.01 9.70 -19.69
CA VAL A 104 -0.27 9.37 -18.27
C VAL A 104 -1.74 9.55 -17.87
N LEU A 105 -2.42 10.55 -18.41
CA LEU A 105 -3.84 10.82 -18.19
C LEU A 105 -4.61 10.52 -19.48
N ARG A 106 -5.43 9.46 -19.49
CA ARG A 106 -6.29 9.16 -20.65
C ARG A 106 -7.75 9.49 -20.32
N SER A 107 -8.26 10.57 -20.92
CA SER A 107 -9.69 10.90 -20.92
C SER A 107 -10.32 10.51 -22.27
N PRO A 108 -11.50 9.86 -22.30
CA PRO A 108 -12.25 9.67 -23.52
C PRO A 108 -12.87 11.00 -23.97
N GLY A 109 -12.51 11.44 -25.17
CA GLY A 109 -13.23 12.53 -25.86
C GLY A 109 -12.43 13.80 -26.08
N THR A 110 -11.33 14.02 -25.40
CA THR A 110 -10.46 15.18 -25.64
C THR A 110 -9.04 14.78 -25.30
N ILE A 111 -8.18 14.60 -26.30
CA ILE A 111 -7.06 15.52 -26.56
C ILE A 111 -6.59 15.32 -28.03
N LEU A 112 -6.63 16.36 -28.88
CA LEU A 112 -5.72 16.37 -30.05
C LEU A 112 -4.29 16.31 -29.48
N PRO A 113 -3.33 15.55 -30.04
CA PRO A 113 -1.97 15.40 -29.49
C PRO A 113 -1.31 16.72 -28.99
N ASP A 114 -1.70 17.84 -29.60
CA ASP A 114 -1.29 19.20 -29.26
C ASP A 114 -1.80 19.72 -27.90
N ASP A 115 -3.01 19.38 -27.43
CA ASP A 115 -3.50 19.89 -26.14
C ASP A 115 -2.91 19.12 -24.95
N GLU A 116 -2.46 17.88 -25.15
CA GLU A 116 -1.82 17.05 -24.12
C GLU A 116 -0.40 17.56 -23.92
N THR A 117 0.27 17.87 -25.03
CA THR A 117 1.59 18.49 -25.02
C THR A 117 1.53 19.85 -24.31
N LYS A 118 0.49 20.66 -24.55
CA LYS A 118 0.28 21.94 -23.84
C LYS A 118 -0.05 21.73 -22.36
N LEU A 119 -0.85 20.74 -21.99
CA LEU A 119 -1.18 20.42 -20.61
C LEU A 119 0.06 19.96 -19.83
N VAL A 120 0.85 19.06 -20.41
CA VAL A 120 2.11 18.57 -19.84
C VAL A 120 3.11 19.73 -19.71
N ALA A 121 3.25 20.57 -20.73
CA ALA A 121 4.11 21.76 -20.67
C ALA A 121 3.64 22.75 -19.58
N ALA A 122 2.33 23.01 -19.48
CA ALA A 122 1.76 23.86 -18.45
C ALA A 122 1.99 23.29 -17.05
N LEU A 123 1.87 21.98 -16.85
CA LEU A 123 2.11 21.32 -15.57
C LEU A 123 3.59 21.23 -15.21
N LEU A 124 4.49 21.19 -16.20
CA LEU A 124 5.95 21.28 -16.01
C LEU A 124 6.45 22.73 -15.79
N HIS A 125 5.65 23.74 -16.13
CA HIS A 125 5.97 25.15 -15.91
C HIS A 125 5.20 25.77 -14.75
N ALA A 126 4.16 25.08 -14.26
CA ALA A 126 3.47 25.43 -13.04
C ALA A 126 4.44 25.37 -11.84
N PRO A 127 4.20 26.14 -10.77
CA PRO A 127 4.95 26.02 -9.53
C PRO A 127 4.72 24.64 -8.90
N HIS A 128 5.54 23.67 -9.28
CA HIS A 128 5.53 22.35 -8.69
C HIS A 128 6.73 22.23 -7.73
N GLY A 129 6.58 21.42 -6.68
CA GLY A 129 7.70 21.03 -5.83
C GLY A 129 8.82 20.36 -6.64
N PRO A 130 9.96 20.03 -6.02
CA PRO A 130 11.07 19.46 -6.75
C PRO A 130 10.67 18.13 -7.41
N LEU A 131 10.72 18.10 -8.74
CA LEU A 131 10.34 16.93 -9.55
C LEU A 131 11.32 15.77 -9.29
N GLY A 132 10.78 14.56 -9.16
CA GLY A 132 11.57 13.33 -9.00
C GLY A 132 11.70 12.81 -7.57
N TYR A 133 11.44 13.62 -6.55
CA TYR A 133 11.40 13.14 -5.16
C TYR A 133 10.27 12.14 -4.93
N HIS A 134 9.15 12.28 -5.64
CA HIS A 134 8.04 11.32 -5.60
C HIS A 134 8.51 9.87 -5.81
N PHE A 135 9.32 9.64 -6.84
CA PHE A 135 9.82 8.30 -7.16
C PHE A 135 10.66 7.72 -6.01
N LEU A 136 11.49 8.53 -5.37
CA LEU A 136 12.28 8.10 -4.21
C LEU A 136 11.37 7.63 -3.06
N PHE A 137 10.29 8.37 -2.78
CA PHE A 137 9.34 8.00 -1.73
C PHE A 137 8.51 6.76 -2.10
N VAL A 138 8.09 6.61 -3.36
CA VAL A 138 7.41 5.40 -3.85
C VAL A 138 8.32 4.17 -3.70
N ALA A 139 9.57 4.27 -4.17
CA ALA A 139 10.55 3.20 -4.05
C ALA A 139 10.82 2.84 -2.59
N ALA A 140 11.04 3.85 -1.73
CA ALA A 140 11.24 3.63 -0.30
C ALA A 140 10.03 2.94 0.35
N PHE A 141 8.81 3.41 0.08
CA PHE A 141 7.58 2.80 0.59
C PHE A 141 7.47 1.33 0.18
N PHE A 142 7.62 1.02 -1.10
CA PHE A 142 7.49 -0.34 -1.59
C PHE A 142 8.59 -1.27 -1.09
N VAL A 143 9.85 -0.82 -1.01
CA VAL A 143 10.95 -1.62 -0.45
C VAL A 143 10.74 -1.92 1.04
N LEU A 144 10.37 -0.91 1.84
CA LEU A 144 10.16 -1.06 3.28
C LEU A 144 8.97 -1.98 3.56
N THR A 145 7.86 -1.80 2.84
CA THR A 145 6.66 -2.63 3.00
C THR A 145 6.86 -4.05 2.51
N PHE A 146 7.58 -4.24 1.39
CA PHE A 146 7.98 -5.56 0.92
C PHE A 146 8.85 -6.29 1.95
N TYR A 147 9.82 -5.59 2.54
CA TYR A 147 10.64 -6.16 3.61
C TYR A 147 9.80 -6.58 4.82
N LEU A 148 8.86 -5.74 5.25
CA LEU A 148 7.96 -6.04 6.36
C LEU A 148 7.12 -7.30 6.09
N VAL A 149 6.47 -7.37 4.92
CA VAL A 149 5.59 -8.47 4.53
C VAL A 149 6.38 -9.77 4.39
N THR A 150 7.50 -9.74 3.68
CA THR A 150 8.26 -10.94 3.35
C THR A 150 9.01 -11.49 4.57
N PHE A 151 9.68 -10.65 5.35
CA PHE A 151 10.58 -11.12 6.41
C PHE A 151 10.00 -10.94 7.81
N ARG A 152 9.48 -9.75 8.13
CA ARG A 152 9.15 -9.41 9.52
C ARG A 152 7.82 -9.97 9.99
N PHE A 153 6.82 -10.10 9.13
CA PHE A 153 5.50 -10.63 9.52
C PHE A 153 5.56 -12.11 9.95
N ARG A 154 6.60 -12.83 9.51
CA ARG A 154 6.87 -14.24 9.84
C ARG A 154 7.94 -14.42 10.92
N ALA A 155 8.71 -13.40 11.25
CA ALA A 155 9.90 -13.51 12.11
C ALA A 155 9.61 -14.02 13.54
N ASN A 156 8.42 -13.77 14.07
CA ASN A 156 8.02 -14.20 15.42
C ASN A 156 7.15 -15.46 15.39
N THR A 157 7.37 -16.35 14.42
CA THR A 157 6.65 -17.64 14.38
C THR A 157 7.29 -18.58 15.39
N PRO A 158 6.54 -19.07 16.40
CA PRO A 158 7.08 -19.99 17.40
C PRO A 158 7.40 -21.36 16.79
N SER A 159 8.25 -22.15 17.46
CA SER A 159 8.65 -23.49 17.00
C SER A 159 7.48 -24.46 16.85
N MET A 160 6.42 -24.28 17.63
CA MET A 160 5.14 -24.99 17.50
C MET A 160 4.02 -23.98 17.21
N PRO A 161 3.81 -23.60 15.93
CA PRO A 161 2.80 -22.63 15.54
C PRO A 161 1.38 -23.26 15.51
N THR A 162 0.37 -22.46 15.85
CA THR A 162 -1.03 -22.83 15.67
C THR A 162 -1.38 -22.93 14.17
N GLN A 163 -2.46 -23.66 13.85
CA GLN A 163 -2.94 -23.80 12.46
C GLN A 163 -3.25 -22.44 11.81
N GLU A 164 -3.85 -21.52 12.57
CA GLU A 164 -4.15 -20.15 12.12
C GLU A 164 -2.87 -19.35 11.82
N LYS A 165 -1.82 -19.52 12.63
CA LYS A 165 -0.51 -18.88 12.40
C LYS A 165 0.16 -19.44 11.14
N CYS A 166 0.04 -20.74 10.89
CA CYS A 166 0.51 -21.36 9.64
C CYS A 166 -0.23 -20.79 8.41
N THR A 167 -1.55 -20.66 8.48
CA THR A 167 -2.35 -20.08 7.39
C THR A 167 -1.98 -18.62 7.13
N ARG A 168 -1.84 -17.80 8.17
CA ARG A 168 -1.38 -16.40 8.05
C ARG A 168 0.00 -16.31 7.38
N ASN A 169 0.93 -17.18 7.76
CA ASN A 169 2.27 -17.21 7.17
C ASN A 169 2.24 -17.58 5.68
N LYS A 170 1.36 -18.51 5.25
CA LYS A 170 1.14 -18.81 3.83
C LYS A 170 0.63 -17.59 3.06
N VAL A 171 -0.31 -16.84 3.65
CA VAL A 171 -0.80 -15.59 3.03
C VAL A 171 0.33 -14.57 2.88
N TYR A 172 1.17 -14.37 3.90
CA TYR A 172 2.30 -13.44 3.79
C TYR A 172 3.31 -13.86 2.71
N ILE A 173 3.53 -15.15 2.51
CA ILE A 173 4.37 -15.67 1.42
C ILE A 173 3.75 -15.34 0.07
N ALA A 174 2.46 -15.61 -0.11
CA ALA A 174 1.75 -15.31 -1.34
C ALA A 174 1.77 -13.80 -1.66
N CYS A 175 1.48 -12.95 -0.66
CA CYS A 175 1.53 -11.50 -0.81
C CYS A 175 2.94 -11.00 -1.16
N GLY A 176 3.97 -11.50 -0.47
CA GLY A 176 5.36 -11.16 -0.80
C GLY A 176 5.74 -11.58 -2.22
N ALA A 177 5.34 -12.78 -2.66
CA ALA A 177 5.58 -13.24 -4.02
C ALA A 177 4.87 -12.36 -5.06
N MET A 178 3.62 -11.96 -4.82
CA MET A 178 2.87 -11.06 -5.70
C MET A 178 3.54 -9.68 -5.81
N MET A 179 4.02 -9.12 -4.69
CA MET A 179 4.79 -7.87 -4.72
C MET A 179 6.09 -8.01 -5.53
N ALA A 180 6.81 -9.13 -5.37
CA ALA A 180 8.02 -9.39 -6.14
C ALA A 180 7.72 -9.50 -7.65
N VAL A 181 6.65 -10.21 -8.03
CA VAL A 181 6.20 -10.31 -9.43
C VAL A 181 5.85 -8.93 -9.99
N ALA A 182 5.15 -8.10 -9.22
CA ALA A 182 4.84 -6.72 -9.63
C ALA A 182 6.11 -5.90 -9.90
N PHE A 183 7.13 -5.99 -9.04
CA PHE A 183 8.39 -5.27 -9.23
C PHE A 183 9.18 -5.77 -10.44
N VAL A 184 9.21 -7.10 -10.65
CA VAL A 184 9.84 -7.69 -11.85
C VAL A 184 9.10 -7.24 -13.11
N TRP A 185 7.76 -7.18 -13.08
CA TRP A 185 6.98 -6.68 -14.19
C TRP A 185 7.32 -5.21 -14.50
N ILE A 186 7.33 -4.33 -13.49
CA ILE A 186 7.74 -2.93 -13.67
C ILE A 186 9.15 -2.85 -14.27
N ALA A 187 10.11 -3.60 -13.74
CA ALA A 187 11.48 -3.61 -14.25
C ALA A 187 11.56 -4.06 -15.72
N ILE A 188 10.79 -5.08 -16.13
CA ILE A 188 10.74 -5.54 -17.53
C ILE A 188 10.14 -4.45 -18.45
N LEU A 189 9.09 -3.75 -18.02
CA LEU A 189 8.50 -2.67 -18.80
C LEU A 189 9.50 -1.53 -19.03
N GLU A 190 10.19 -1.11 -17.97
CA GLU A 190 11.21 -0.06 -18.01
C GLU A 190 12.40 -0.46 -18.91
N LEU A 191 12.92 -1.68 -18.76
CA LEU A 191 14.06 -2.17 -19.56
C LEU A 191 13.72 -2.30 -21.06
N ASN A 192 12.47 -2.62 -21.39
CA ASN A 192 12.02 -2.73 -22.77
C ASN A 192 11.63 -1.38 -23.39
N GLY A 193 11.76 -0.27 -22.65
CA GLY A 193 11.35 1.07 -23.10
C GLY A 193 9.85 1.16 -23.43
N GLN A 194 9.04 0.25 -22.87
CA GLN A 194 7.61 0.19 -23.13
C GLN A 194 6.92 1.34 -22.38
N GLN A 195 6.30 2.27 -23.11
CA GLN A 195 5.41 3.31 -22.54
C GLN A 195 4.05 2.72 -22.11
N GLN A 196 4.06 1.48 -21.62
CA GLN A 196 2.87 0.80 -21.14
C GLN A 196 2.52 1.24 -19.71
N SER A 197 1.25 1.10 -19.38
CA SER A 197 0.73 1.44 -18.06
C SER A 197 1.34 0.55 -16.96
N ILE A 198 2.06 1.15 -16.02
CA ILE A 198 2.52 0.52 -14.76
C ILE A 198 1.40 0.42 -13.71
N PHE A 199 0.18 0.89 -14.03
CA PHE A 199 -0.98 0.86 -13.13
C PHE A 199 -1.30 -0.54 -12.61
N TRP A 200 -1.26 -1.56 -13.48
CA TRP A 200 -1.59 -2.93 -13.11
C TRP A 200 -0.58 -3.55 -12.15
N PRO A 201 0.74 -3.52 -12.41
CA PRO A 201 1.70 -4.02 -11.43
C PRO A 201 1.70 -3.20 -10.14
N GLU A 202 1.53 -1.87 -10.19
CA GLU A 202 1.35 -1.07 -8.96
C GLU A 202 0.13 -1.52 -8.16
N THR A 203 -1.02 -1.71 -8.82
CA THR A 203 -2.25 -2.20 -8.18
C THR A 203 -2.03 -3.58 -7.57
N LEU A 204 -1.35 -4.49 -8.27
CA LEU A 204 -1.02 -5.82 -7.75
C LEU A 204 -0.18 -5.73 -6.47
N ALA A 205 0.84 -4.87 -6.44
CA ALA A 205 1.68 -4.67 -5.26
C ALA A 205 0.89 -4.06 -4.09
N VAL A 206 0.05 -3.04 -4.34
CA VAL A 206 -0.79 -2.39 -3.32
C VAL A 206 -1.83 -3.36 -2.76
N MET A 207 -2.48 -4.16 -3.60
CA MET A 207 -3.48 -5.14 -3.18
C MET A 207 -2.85 -6.27 -2.36
N ALA A 208 -1.65 -6.74 -2.74
CA ALA A 208 -0.92 -7.73 -1.97
C ALA A 208 -0.46 -7.18 -0.61
N PHE A 209 0.02 -5.93 -0.58
CA PHE A 209 0.34 -5.21 0.65
C PHE A 209 -0.88 -5.08 1.58
N SER A 210 -2.02 -4.64 1.04
CA SER A 210 -3.27 -4.49 1.78
C SER A 210 -3.72 -5.81 2.40
N ALA A 211 -3.75 -6.89 1.61
CA ALA A 211 -4.13 -8.22 2.09
C ALA A 211 -3.24 -8.70 3.25
N ALA A 212 -1.92 -8.50 3.14
CA ALA A 212 -0.98 -8.83 4.20
C ALA A 212 -1.26 -8.05 5.49
N TRP A 213 -1.61 -6.77 5.41
CA TRP A 213 -1.95 -5.95 6.57
C TRP A 213 -3.29 -6.32 7.20
N LEU A 214 -4.33 -6.61 6.41
CA LEU A 214 -5.63 -7.06 6.90
C LEU A 214 -5.53 -8.40 7.64
N VAL A 215 -4.74 -9.34 7.11
CA VAL A 215 -4.47 -10.63 7.76
C VAL A 215 -3.65 -10.45 9.03
N LYS A 216 -2.70 -9.50 9.05
CA LYS A 216 -1.93 -9.18 10.26
C LYS A 216 -2.82 -8.61 11.36
N GLY A 217 -3.78 -7.77 10.99
CA GLY A 217 -4.81 -7.23 11.88
C GLY A 217 -5.82 -8.25 12.41
N GLN A 218 -5.65 -9.55 12.10
CA GLN A 218 -6.52 -10.64 12.53
C GLN A 218 -8.01 -10.39 12.22
N LEU A 219 -8.31 -9.72 11.11
CA LEU A 219 -9.70 -9.49 10.70
C LEU A 219 -10.39 -10.81 10.32
N VAL A 220 -9.66 -11.68 9.60
CA VAL A 220 -10.19 -12.93 9.02
C VAL A 220 -9.76 -14.18 9.81
N LEU A 221 -8.55 -14.18 10.37
CA LEU A 221 -7.96 -15.31 11.11
C LEU A 221 -7.64 -14.87 12.54
N LYS A 222 -8.69 -14.78 13.37
CA LYS A 222 -8.57 -14.53 14.81
C LYS A 222 -7.99 -15.76 15.48
N ASP A 223 -7.15 -15.56 16.48
CA ASP A 223 -6.66 -16.68 17.28
C ASP A 223 -7.85 -17.31 18.05
N GLY A 224 -8.07 -18.61 17.91
CA GLY A 224 -9.02 -19.36 18.74
C GLY A 224 -8.65 -19.27 20.23
N PRO A 225 -9.62 -19.41 21.17
CA PRO A 225 -9.29 -19.45 22.59
C PRO A 225 -8.29 -20.59 22.82
N ALA A 226 -7.09 -20.23 23.27
CA ALA A 226 -6.05 -21.21 23.59
C ALA A 226 -6.64 -22.24 24.54
N ASP A 227 -6.56 -23.52 24.15
CA ASP A 227 -7.07 -24.66 24.91
C ASP A 227 -6.68 -24.54 26.38
N SER A 228 -7.63 -24.06 27.19
CA SER A 228 -7.57 -24.08 28.65
C SER A 228 -7.88 -25.49 29.18
N ALA A 229 -7.64 -26.53 28.37
CA ALA A 229 -8.17 -27.87 28.56
C ALA A 229 -7.10 -28.99 28.45
N ALA A 230 -5.81 -28.68 28.58
CA ALA A 230 -4.76 -29.71 28.68
C ALA A 230 -4.09 -29.81 30.07
N GLY A 231 -4.60 -29.10 31.08
CA GLY A 231 -4.07 -29.11 32.45
C GLY A 231 -4.97 -29.70 33.53
N ALA A 232 -6.20 -30.12 33.20
CA ALA A 232 -7.19 -30.61 34.17
C ALA A 232 -7.41 -32.14 34.13
N GLY A 233 -6.47 -32.91 33.55
CA GLY A 233 -6.54 -34.38 33.49
C GLY A 233 -5.53 -35.09 34.40
N GLY A 234 -5.15 -34.46 35.52
CA GLY A 234 -4.14 -34.97 36.45
C GLY A 234 -4.60 -34.81 37.90
N ARG A 235 -5.67 -35.53 38.25
CA ARG A 235 -6.08 -35.90 39.61
C ARG A 235 -7.37 -36.71 39.49
N ASP A 236 -7.22 -38.03 39.42
CA ASP A 236 -7.70 -39.00 40.42
C ASP A 236 -7.47 -40.44 39.91
#